data_AF-A0A956AKM5-F1
#
_entry.id   AF-A0A956AKM5-F1
#
_cell.length_a   1.000
_cell.length_b   1.000
_cell.length_c   1.000
_cell.angle_alpha   90.00
_cell.angle_beta   90.00
_cell.angle_gamma   90.00
#
_symmetry.space_group_name_H-M   'P 1'
#
loop_
_entity.id
_entity.type
_entity.pdbx_description
1 polymer ?
#
loop_
_entity_poly.entity_id
_entity_poly.type
_entity_poly.pdbx_seq_one_letter_code
_entity_poly.pdbx_strand_id
1 'polypeptide(L)'
;MRHTEREKRWIVELTQARRFAAKEQYVDAAAWARRLSGRIEQAIAEARDPGERLRLEGFRALVQTARADIERAREAWTARLAERARARREGAEAEMARPLPLPPPAPAG
;
A
#
# COMPACT_ATOMS: atom_id res chain seq x y z
N MET A 1 -25.14 19.01 2.35
CA MET A 1 -25.35 18.01 1.27
C MET A 1 -25.54 16.65 1.92
N ARG A 2 -26.63 15.91 1.66
CA ARG A 2 -26.83 14.56 2.24
C ARG A 2 -26.25 13.50 1.30
N HIS A 3 -25.43 12.60 1.83
CA HIS A 3 -24.91 11.46 1.08
C HIS A 3 -25.99 10.40 0.87
N THR A 4 -26.02 9.80 -0.31
CA THR A 4 -26.84 8.61 -0.59
C THR A 4 -26.33 7.40 0.20
N GLU A 5 -27.15 6.37 0.41
CA GLU A 5 -26.71 5.13 1.07
C GLU A 5 -25.53 4.46 0.34
N ARG A 6 -25.50 4.57 -1.00
CA ARG A 6 -24.39 4.12 -1.83
C ARG A 6 -23.10 4.87 -1.50
N GLU A 7 -23.15 6.20 -1.43
CA GLU A 7 -22.00 7.03 -1.06
C GLU A 7 -21.52 6.76 0.37
N LYS A 8 -22.44 6.60 1.34
CA LYS A 8 -22.08 6.23 2.71
C LYS A 8 -21.31 4.92 2.76
N ARG A 9 -21.77 3.90 2.02
CA ARG A 9 -21.06 2.62 1.90
C ARG A 9 -19.65 2.81 1.33
N TRP A 10 -19.51 3.62 0.29
CA TRP A 10 -18.20 3.91 -0.29
C TRP A 10 -17.27 4.68 0.65
N ILE A 11 -17.79 5.57 1.50
CA ILE A 11 -16.99 6.25 2.55
C ILE A 11 -16.42 5.23 3.53
N VAL A 12 -17.23 4.25 3.94
CA VAL A 12 -16.78 3.17 4.82
C VAL A 12 -15.68 2.35 4.15
N GLU A 13 -15.87 1.98 2.89
CA GLU A 13 -14.87 1.21 2.12
C GLU A 13 -13.56 1.99 1.91
N LEU A 14 -13.63 3.28 1.63
CA LEU A 14 -12.45 4.15 1.56
C LEU A 14 -11.71 4.20 2.90
N THR A 15 -12.46 4.26 4.00
CA THR A 15 -11.90 4.23 5.35
C THR A 15 -11.22 2.89 5.63
N GLN A 16 -11.78 1.77 5.17
CA GLN A 16 -11.14 0.46 5.27
C GLN A 16 -9.84 0.40 4.48
N ALA A 17 -9.82 0.90 3.24
CA ALA A 17 -8.60 0.98 2.42
C ALA A 17 -7.49 1.76 3.13
N ARG A 18 -7.82 2.89 3.76
CA ARG A 18 -6.87 3.68 4.56
C ARG A 18 -6.40 2.93 5.82
N ARG A 19 -7.28 2.19 6.49
CA ARG A 19 -6.91 1.36 7.64
C ARG A 19 -5.97 0.22 7.25
N PHE A 20 -6.16 -0.40 6.09
CA PHE A 20 -5.21 -1.38 5.55
C PHE A 20 -3.84 -0.75 5.32
N ALA A 21 -3.79 0.42 4.70
CA ALA A 21 -2.53 1.14 4.49
C ALA A 21 -1.83 1.52 5.80
N ALA A 22 -2.59 1.92 6.83
CA ALA A 22 -2.06 2.22 8.17
C ALA A 22 -1.44 0.99 8.87
N LYS A 23 -1.85 -0.23 8.48
CA LYS A 23 -1.28 -1.49 8.95
C LYS A 23 -0.18 -2.04 8.03
N GLU A 24 0.32 -1.22 7.10
CA GLU A 24 1.25 -1.62 6.04
C GLU A 24 0.74 -2.75 5.11
N GLN A 25 -0.57 -3.01 5.11
CA GLN A 25 -1.22 -3.98 4.21
C GLN A 25 -1.49 -3.33 2.85
N TYR A 26 -0.43 -2.85 2.20
CA TYR A 26 -0.51 -1.97 1.04
C TYR A 26 -1.08 -2.64 -0.22
N VAL A 27 -0.85 -3.94 -0.39
CA VAL A 27 -1.42 -4.70 -1.52
C VAL A 27 -2.94 -4.73 -1.43
N ASP A 28 -3.47 -5.04 -0.25
CA ASP A 28 -4.91 -5.05 0.00
C ASP A 28 -5.49 -3.64 -0.10
N ALA A 29 -4.83 -2.65 0.52
CA ALA A 29 -5.25 -1.25 0.46
C ALA A 29 -5.39 -0.75 -1.00
N ALA A 30 -4.38 -1.04 -1.85
CA ALA A 30 -4.39 -0.66 -3.25
C ALA A 30 -5.49 -1.39 -4.04
N ALA A 31 -5.68 -2.69 -3.80
CA ALA A 31 -6.72 -3.48 -4.46
C ALA A 31 -8.13 -2.97 -4.09
N TRP A 32 -8.35 -2.61 -2.83
CA TRP A 32 -9.60 -1.99 -2.37
C TRP A 32 -9.84 -0.62 -3.03
N ALA A 33 -8.85 0.27 -3.03
CA ALA A 33 -8.97 1.60 -3.63
C ALA A 33 -9.25 1.53 -5.14
N ARG A 34 -8.61 0.61 -5.87
CA ARG A 34 -8.87 0.40 -7.31
C ARG A 34 -10.28 -0.11 -7.58
N ARG A 35 -10.76 -1.11 -6.83
CA ARG A 35 -12.13 -1.64 -6.97
C ARG A 35 -13.19 -0.59 -6.65
N LEU A 36 -12.95 0.27 -5.67
CA LEU A 36 -13.83 1.38 -5.37
C LEU A 36 -13.84 2.42 -6.50
N SER A 37 -12.67 2.81 -7.01
CA SER A 37 -12.54 3.73 -8.15
C SER A 37 -13.34 3.26 -9.37
N GLY A 38 -13.24 1.98 -9.73
CA GLY A 38 -13.97 1.43 -10.88
C GLY A 38 -15.49 1.49 -10.71
N ARG A 39 -16.01 1.20 -9.51
CA ARG A 39 -17.45 1.31 -9.23
C ARG A 39 -17.96 2.75 -9.27
N ILE A 40 -17.14 3.72 -8.85
CA ILE A 40 -17.51 5.15 -8.93
C ILE A 40 -17.51 5.60 -10.39
N GLU A 41 -16.52 5.21 -11.17
CA GLU A 41 -16.46 5.54 -12.61
C GLU A 41 -17.64 4.96 -13.37
N GLN A 42 -18.04 3.72 -13.07
CA GLN A 42 -19.25 3.13 -13.60
C GLN A 42 -20.50 3.93 -13.20
N ALA A 43 -20.65 4.30 -11.92
CA ALA A 43 -21.79 5.07 -11.46
C ALA A 43 -21.87 6.46 -12.11
N ILE A 44 -20.73 7.11 -12.38
CA ILE A 44 -20.67 8.39 -13.13
C ILE A 44 -21.20 8.21 -14.55
N ALA A 45 -20.80 7.12 -15.22
CA ALA A 45 -21.25 6.80 -16.58
C ALA A 45 -22.76 6.52 -16.63
N GLU A 46 -23.31 5.90 -15.59
CA GLU A 46 -24.75 5.58 -15.48
C GLU A 46 -25.60 6.77 -15.01
N ALA A 47 -25.01 7.76 -14.35
CA ALA A 47 -25.73 8.92 -13.80
C ALA A 47 -26.39 9.73 -14.92
N ARG A 48 -27.71 9.87 -14.83
CA ARG A 48 -28.53 10.69 -15.77
C ARG A 48 -28.77 12.10 -15.26
N ASP A 49 -28.76 12.27 -13.93
CA ASP A 49 -28.91 13.58 -13.30
C ASP A 49 -27.55 14.30 -13.23
N PRO A 50 -27.44 15.54 -13.76
CA PRO A 50 -26.21 16.32 -13.67
C PRO A 50 -25.75 16.58 -12.23
N GLY A 51 -26.69 16.74 -11.30
CA GLY A 51 -26.38 16.95 -9.87
C GLY A 51 -25.76 15.71 -9.22
N GLU A 52 -26.30 14.53 -9.51
CA GLU A 52 -25.70 13.24 -9.13
C GLU A 52 -24.31 13.09 -9.72
N ARG A 53 -24.14 13.35 -11.03
CA ARG A 53 -22.85 13.23 -11.70
C ARG A 53 -21.78 14.09 -11.04
N LEU A 54 -22.08 15.37 -10.78
CA LEU A 54 -21.16 16.29 -10.12
C LEU A 54 -20.75 15.80 -8.71
N ARG A 55 -21.70 15.27 -7.94
CA ARG A 55 -21.39 14.69 -6.60
C ARG A 55 -20.50 13.46 -6.71
N LEU A 56 -20.76 12.58 -7.68
CA LEU A 56 -19.96 11.39 -7.91
C LEU A 56 -18.54 11.74 -8.39
N GLU A 57 -18.38 12.78 -9.22
CA GLU A 57 -17.07 13.29 -9.64
C GLU A 57 -16.26 13.84 -8.47
N GLY A 58 -16.90 14.58 -7.56
CA GLY A 58 -16.26 15.01 -6.31
C GLY A 58 -15.81 13.82 -5.46
N PHE A 59 -16.62 12.76 -5.39
CA PHE A 59 -16.25 11.53 -4.69
C PHE A 59 -15.11 10.77 -5.38
N ARG A 60 -15.10 10.74 -6.72
CA ARG A 60 -14.01 10.17 -7.53
C ARG A 60 -12.68 10.86 -7.22
N ALA A 61 -12.66 12.19 -7.17
CA ALA A 61 -11.46 12.95 -6.85
C ALA A 61 -10.90 12.56 -5.46
N LEU A 62 -11.76 12.43 -4.45
CA LEU A 62 -11.36 11.97 -3.11
C LEU A 62 -10.72 10.58 -3.11
N VAL A 63 -11.31 9.63 -3.85
CA VAL A 63 -10.79 8.26 -3.95
C VAL A 63 -9.49 8.22 -4.74
N GLN A 64 -9.35 9.03 -5.79
CA GLN A 64 -8.11 9.13 -6.56
C GLN A 64 -6.96 9.67 -5.72
N THR A 65 -7.19 10.72 -4.92
CA THR A 65 -6.19 11.24 -3.97
C THR A 65 -5.76 10.15 -2.99
N ALA A 66 -6.72 9.48 -2.34
CA ALA A 66 -6.40 8.43 -1.39
C ALA A 66 -5.64 7.25 -2.04
N ARG A 67 -5.99 6.89 -3.27
CA ARG A 67 -5.27 5.86 -4.03
C ARG A 67 -3.83 6.28 -4.30
N ALA A 68 -3.60 7.53 -4.73
CA ALA A 68 -2.25 8.03 -4.97
C ALA A 68 -1.40 8.02 -3.69
N ASP A 69 -2.00 8.36 -2.54
CA ASP A 69 -1.32 8.28 -1.23
C ASP A 69 -0.93 6.85 -0.87
N ILE A 70 -1.85 5.89 -1.07
CA ILE A 70 -1.60 4.48 -0.80
C ILE A 70 -0.50 3.92 -1.70
N GLU A 71 -0.50 4.25 -3.00
CA GLU A 71 0.54 3.79 -3.93
C GLU A 71 1.91 4.38 -3.57
N ARG A 72 1.98 5.68 -3.24
CA ARG A 72 3.22 6.31 -2.76
C ARG A 72 3.75 5.64 -1.49
N ALA A 73 2.88 5.34 -0.54
CA ALA A 73 3.27 4.64 0.69
C ALA A 73 3.76 3.21 0.39
N ARG A 74 3.11 2.50 -0.54
CA ARG A 74 3.52 1.18 -1.00
C ARG A 74 4.91 1.21 -1.64
N GLU A 75 5.17 2.18 -2.50
CA GLU A 75 6.46 2.35 -3.16
C GLU A 75 7.57 2.60 -2.15
N ALA A 76 7.35 3.51 -1.19
CA ALA A 76 8.30 3.78 -0.11
C ALA A 76 8.56 2.53 0.76
N TRP A 77 7.52 1.77 1.10
CA TRP A 77 7.66 0.51 1.82
C TRP A 77 8.44 -0.54 1.02
N THR A 78 8.16 -0.66 -0.26
CA THR A 78 8.87 -1.59 -1.17
C THR A 78 10.35 -1.24 -1.27
N ALA A 79 10.69 0.05 -1.38
CA ALA A 79 12.06 0.52 -1.38
C ALA A 79 12.81 0.14 -0.09
N ARG A 80 12.17 0.34 1.08
CA ARG A 80 12.75 -0.05 2.38
C ARG A 80 12.99 -1.56 2.48
N LEU A 81 12.09 -2.38 1.94
CA LEU A 81 12.28 -3.83 1.91
C LEU A 81 13.47 -4.23 1.03
N ALA A 82 13.61 -3.60 -0.14
CA ALA A 82 14.74 -3.83 -1.04
C ALA A 82 16.08 -3.44 -0.38
N GLU A 83 16.11 -2.29 0.32
CA GLU A 83 17.28 -1.85 1.07
C GLU A 83 17.65 -2.83 2.19
N ARG A 84 16.66 -3.28 2.99
CA ARG A 84 16.89 -4.30 4.02
C ARG A 84 17.39 -5.62 3.43
N ALA A 85 16.87 -6.04 2.28
CA ALA A 85 17.32 -7.25 1.60
C ALA A 85 18.77 -7.12 1.12
N ARG A 86 19.15 -5.95 0.58
CA ARG A 86 20.53 -5.64 0.19
C ARG A 86 21.48 -5.68 1.38
N ALA A 87 21.15 -4.99 2.48
CA ALA A 87 21.98 -4.98 3.69
C ALA A 87 22.20 -6.38 4.26
N ARG A 88 21.19 -7.26 4.23
CA ARG A 88 21.35 -8.66 4.65
C ARG A 88 22.32 -9.45 3.76
N ARG A 89 22.30 -9.20 2.44
CA ARG A 89 23.23 -9.87 1.51
C ARG A 89 24.65 -9.40 1.73
N GLU A 90 24.86 -8.09 1.81
CA GLU A 90 26.18 -7.50 2.08
C GLU A 90 26.76 -8.00 3.42
N GLY A 91 25.93 -8.10 4.47
CA GLY A 91 26.34 -8.68 5.75
C GLY A 91 26.70 -10.16 5.67
N ALA A 92 25.94 -10.95 4.89
CA ALA A 92 26.25 -12.37 4.67
C ALA A 92 27.55 -12.56 3.88
N GLU A 93 27.79 -11.74 2.86
CA GLU A 93 29.05 -11.72 2.11
C GLU A 93 30.23 -11.36 3.00
N ALA A 94 30.08 -10.38 3.89
CA ALA A 94 31.11 -10.02 4.86
C ALA A 94 31.42 -11.16 5.85
N GLU A 95 30.40 -11.89 6.32
CA GLU A 95 30.61 -13.06 7.19
C GLU A 95 31.27 -14.22 6.43
N MET A 96 30.89 -14.49 5.19
CA MET A 96 31.55 -15.52 4.36
C MET A 96 32.99 -15.16 4.02
N ALA A 97 33.33 -13.87 3.94
CA ALA A 97 34.69 -13.38 3.75
C ALA A 97 35.53 -13.44 5.03
N ARG A 98 34.94 -13.78 6.18
CA ARG A 98 35.63 -13.82 7.47
C ARG A 98 36.54 -15.06 7.52
N PRO A 99 37.85 -14.90 7.78
CA PRO A 99 38.74 -16.04 7.91
C PRO A 99 38.31 -16.94 9.07
N LEU A 100 38.38 -18.25 8.85
CA LEU A 100 38.03 -19.24 9.88
C LEU A 100 38.93 -19.05 11.12
N PRO A 101 38.36 -19.15 12.33
CA PRO A 101 39.16 -19.08 13.55
C PRO A 101 40.19 -20.21 13.55
N LEU A 102 41.43 -19.89 13.93
CA LEU A 102 42.48 -20.89 14.07
C LEU A 102 42.07 -21.91 15.15
N PRO A 103 42.34 -23.21 14.94
CA PRO A 103 42.10 -24.21 15.96
C PRO A 103 42.94 -23.90 17.21
N PRO A 104 42.45 -24.20 18.42
CA PRO A 104 43.22 -23.99 19.65
C PRO A 104 44.53 -24.80 19.61
N PRO A 105 45.61 -24.31 20.25
CA PRO A 105 46.88 -25.02 20.29
C PRO A 105 46.69 -26.40 20.93
N ALA A 106 47.35 -27.41 20.36
CA ALA A 106 47.35 -28.77 20.92
C ALA A 106 47.91 -28.74 22.36
N PRO A 107 47.35 -29.55 23.28
CA PRO A 107 47.86 -29.61 24.64
C PRO A 107 49.34 -30.04 24.63
N ALA A 108 50.18 -29.31 25.35
CA ALA A 108 51.57 -29.70 25.57
C ALA A 108 51.59 -30.98 26.42
N GLY A 109 52.03 -32.08 25.81
CA GLY A 109 52.29 -33.35 26.49
C GLY A 109 53.63 -33.36 27.21
#